data_AF-A0A2W4NMQ8-F1
#
_entry.id   AF-A0A2W4NMQ8-F1
#
_cell.length_a   1.000
_cell.length_b   1.000
_cell.length_c   1.000
_cell.angle_alpha   90.00
_cell.angle_beta   90.00
_cell.angle_gamma   90.00
#
_symmetry.space_group_name_H-M   'P 1'
#
loop_
_entity.id
_entity.type
_entity.pdbx_description
1 polymer ?
#
loop_
_entity_poly.entity_id
_entity_poly.type
_entity_poly.pdbx_seq_one_letter_code
_entity_poly.pdbx_strand_id
1 'polypeptide(L)'
;MATVRFPADFVWGAATSAYQIEGAVREDGRGPSIWDLYSHTPGNIRDGSNGDVACDSYHRYGEDIALLRQIGFNAYRFSISWPRIIPDGAGPVNEAGLAYYDRLVDALLEAGIEPFVTLYHWD
;
A
#
# COMPACT_ATOMS: atom_id res chain seq x y z
N MET A 1 23.22 22.13 20.95
CA MET A 1 21.90 21.48 20.76
C MET A 1 21.68 20.50 21.90
N ALA A 2 20.45 20.38 22.40
CA ALA A 2 20.10 19.35 23.39
C ALA A 2 19.99 17.97 22.72
N THR A 3 20.38 16.91 23.44
CA THR A 3 20.19 15.53 22.97
C THR A 3 18.76 15.10 23.26
N VAL A 4 18.01 14.69 22.23
CA VAL A 4 16.68 14.09 22.38
C VAL A 4 16.83 12.58 22.42
N ARG A 5 16.24 11.92 23.43
CA ARG A 5 16.16 10.46 23.52
C ARG A 5 14.70 10.04 23.54
N PHE A 6 14.35 9.07 22.71
CA PHE A 6 13.03 8.46 22.67
C PHE A 6 12.97 7.25 23.62
N PRO A 7 11.76 6.79 24.00
CA PRO A 7 11.57 5.48 24.62
C PRO A 7 12.28 4.38 23.84
N ALA A 8 12.79 3.36 24.53
CA ALA A 8 13.56 2.27 23.91
C ALA A 8 12.70 1.42 22.94
N ASP A 9 11.40 1.39 23.18
CA ASP A 9 10.36 0.69 22.44
C ASP A 9 9.60 1.61 21.46
N PHE A 10 10.15 2.78 21.15
CA PHE A 10 9.51 3.68 20.20
C PHE A 10 9.44 3.05 18.80
N VAL A 11 8.26 3.11 18.20
CA VAL A 11 7.99 2.58 16.86
C VAL A 11 8.40 3.62 15.81
N TRP A 12 9.33 3.24 14.94
CA TRP A 12 9.83 4.05 13.84
C TRP A 12 9.45 3.39 12.53
N GLY A 13 8.65 4.10 11.73
CA GLY A 13 8.18 3.57 10.46
C GLY A 13 7.96 4.63 9.40
N ALA A 14 7.64 4.15 8.21
CA ALA A 14 7.12 4.94 7.10
C ALA A 14 5.66 4.57 6.82
N ALA A 15 4.97 5.41 6.04
CA ALA A 15 3.57 5.19 5.69
C ALA A 15 3.29 5.41 4.20
N THR A 16 2.41 4.58 3.66
CA THR A 16 1.92 4.66 2.27
C THR A 16 0.41 4.43 2.21
N SER A 17 -0.16 4.53 1.01
CA SER A 17 -1.53 4.10 0.68
C SER A 17 -1.54 3.36 -0.64
N ALA A 18 -2.43 2.39 -0.78
CA ALA A 18 -2.47 1.44 -1.89
C ALA A 18 -2.51 2.15 -3.25
N TYR A 19 -3.52 2.98 -3.52
CA TYR A 19 -3.63 3.68 -4.81
C TYR A 19 -2.45 4.63 -5.13
N GLN A 20 -1.73 5.12 -4.12
CA GLN A 20 -0.59 6.01 -4.34
C GLN A 20 0.69 5.28 -4.75
N ILE A 21 0.83 3.98 -4.45
CA ILE A 21 2.09 3.25 -4.69
C ILE A 21 1.93 1.95 -5.49
N GLU A 22 0.80 1.25 -5.39
CA GLU A 22 0.69 -0.12 -5.89
C GLU A 22 0.75 -0.22 -7.41
N GLY A 23 -0.01 0.61 -8.13
CA GLY A 23 -0.25 0.40 -9.54
C GLY A 23 -1.08 -0.85 -9.81
N ALA A 24 -0.84 -1.50 -10.96
CA ALA A 24 -1.45 -2.77 -11.35
C ALA A 24 -2.99 -2.76 -11.23
N VAL A 25 -3.60 -1.64 -11.65
CA VAL A 25 -5.00 -1.29 -11.34
C VAL A 25 -6.05 -2.22 -11.96
N ARG A 26 -5.66 -3.08 -12.91
CA ARG A 26 -6.51 -4.06 -13.61
C ARG A 26 -5.99 -5.50 -13.50
N GLU A 27 -4.99 -5.74 -12.66
CA GLU A 27 -4.39 -7.06 -12.50
C GLU A 27 -5.09 -7.85 -11.41
N ASP A 28 -5.03 -9.18 -11.52
CA ASP A 28 -5.52 -10.13 -10.52
C ASP A 28 -6.94 -9.86 -10.00
N GLY A 29 -7.82 -9.38 -10.90
CA GLY A 29 -9.24 -9.20 -10.61
C GLY A 29 -9.58 -7.94 -9.80
N ARG A 30 -8.66 -6.99 -9.63
CA ARG A 30 -8.95 -5.71 -8.98
C ARG A 30 -10.07 -4.95 -9.72
N GLY A 31 -11.08 -4.50 -8.98
CA GLY A 31 -12.12 -3.58 -9.46
C GLY A 31 -11.66 -2.11 -9.53
N PRO A 32 -12.38 -1.22 -10.22
CA PRO A 32 -12.09 0.20 -10.20
C PRO A 32 -12.51 0.83 -8.86
N SER A 33 -11.65 1.66 -8.27
CA SER A 33 -12.00 2.56 -7.17
C SER A 33 -12.55 3.89 -7.69
N ILE A 34 -13.03 4.73 -6.77
CA ILE A 34 -13.39 6.12 -7.10
C ILE A 34 -12.18 6.92 -7.62
N TRP A 35 -10.97 6.59 -7.17
CA TRP A 35 -9.75 7.26 -7.61
C TRP A 35 -9.31 6.84 -9.01
N ASP A 36 -9.59 5.61 -9.44
CA ASP A 36 -9.42 5.20 -10.84
C ASP A 36 -10.27 6.09 -11.75
N LEU A 37 -11.55 6.29 -11.40
CA LEU A 37 -12.45 7.14 -12.19
C LEU A 37 -12.07 8.62 -12.12
N TYR A 38 -11.73 9.11 -10.93
CA TYR A 38 -11.42 10.52 -10.71
C TYR A 38 -10.14 10.94 -11.46
N SER A 39 -9.09 10.13 -11.43
CA SER A 39 -7.80 10.45 -12.06
C SER A 39 -7.87 10.45 -13.60
N HIS A 40 -8.73 9.61 -14.18
CA HIS A 40 -8.93 9.53 -15.63
C HIS A 40 -9.84 10.64 -16.20
N THR A 41 -10.43 11.47 -15.34
CA THR A 41 -11.25 12.59 -15.78
C THR A 41 -10.37 13.81 -16.08
N PRO A 42 -10.37 14.37 -17.32
CA PRO A 42 -9.52 15.50 -17.67
C PRO A 42 -9.71 16.71 -16.75
N GLY A 43 -8.61 17.25 -16.26
CA GLY A 43 -8.59 18.43 -15.38
C GLY A 43 -8.70 18.14 -13.88
N ASN A 44 -8.99 16.91 -13.46
CA ASN A 44 -9.04 16.55 -12.04
C ASN A 44 -7.64 16.41 -11.42
N ILE A 45 -6.67 15.89 -12.18
CA ILE A 45 -5.27 15.81 -11.76
C ILE A 45 -4.48 16.90 -12.47
N ARG A 46 -3.72 17.69 -11.71
CA ARG A 46 -3.03 18.90 -12.19
C ARG A 46 -2.12 18.65 -13.40
N ASP A 47 -1.44 17.51 -13.42
CA ASP A 47 -0.52 17.11 -14.50
C ASP A 47 -1.09 16.00 -15.40
N GLY A 48 -2.35 15.59 -15.16
CA GLY A 48 -3.01 14.51 -15.90
C GLY A 48 -2.47 13.10 -15.61
N SER A 49 -1.64 12.91 -14.59
CA SER A 49 -1.17 11.59 -14.16
C SER A 49 -2.28 10.77 -13.48
N ASN A 50 -2.08 9.45 -13.36
CA ASN A 50 -2.99 8.53 -12.69
C ASN A 50 -2.21 7.49 -11.86
N GLY A 51 -2.96 6.64 -11.14
CA GLY A 51 -2.40 5.58 -10.31
C GLY A 51 -2.18 4.26 -11.04
N ASP A 52 -2.23 4.21 -12.38
CA ASP A 52 -2.23 2.94 -13.13
C ASP A 52 -0.96 2.12 -12.88
N VAL A 53 0.17 2.83 -12.79
CA VAL A 53 1.51 2.27 -12.52
C VAL A 53 2.02 2.72 -11.16
N ALA A 54 1.85 4.00 -10.81
CA ALA A 54 2.33 4.58 -9.55
C ALA A 54 3.82 4.25 -9.28
N CYS A 55 4.14 3.61 -8.14
CA CYS A 55 5.48 3.14 -7.80
C CYS A 55 5.72 1.67 -8.18
N ASP A 56 4.72 1.00 -8.77
CA ASP A 56 4.75 -0.42 -9.13
C ASP A 56 4.97 -1.34 -7.92
N SER A 57 4.60 -0.89 -6.72
CA SER A 57 4.79 -1.64 -5.48
C SER A 57 4.00 -2.94 -5.44
N TYR A 58 2.94 -3.11 -6.25
CA TYR A 58 2.26 -4.40 -6.40
C TYR A 58 3.23 -5.52 -6.81
N HIS A 59 4.18 -5.19 -7.69
CA HIS A 59 5.23 -6.11 -8.15
C HIS A 59 6.51 -5.98 -7.32
N ARG A 60 6.79 -4.79 -6.78
CA ARG A 60 8.07 -4.41 -6.19
C ARG A 60 8.09 -4.32 -4.66
N TYR A 61 7.04 -4.76 -3.98
CA TYR A 61 6.96 -4.66 -2.51
C TYR A 61 8.17 -5.29 -1.79
N GLY A 62 8.81 -6.31 -2.38
CA GLY A 62 10.05 -6.88 -1.83
C GLY A 62 11.23 -5.89 -1.84
N GLU A 63 11.34 -5.04 -2.87
CA GLU A 63 12.32 -3.96 -2.93
C GLU A 63 12.01 -2.89 -1.88
N ASP A 64 10.73 -2.53 -1.71
CA ASP A 64 10.28 -1.57 -0.71
C ASP A 64 10.62 -2.05 0.72
N ILE A 65 10.37 -3.32 1.02
CA ILE A 65 10.72 -3.95 2.32
C ILE A 65 12.23 -3.92 2.55
N ALA A 66 13.03 -4.19 1.52
CA ALA A 66 14.49 -4.12 1.64
C ALA A 66 14.96 -2.70 2.01
N LEU A 67 14.34 -1.66 1.43
CA LEU A 67 14.64 -0.27 1.76
C LEU A 67 14.24 0.09 3.19
N LEU A 68 13.05 -0.33 3.65
CA LEU A 68 12.59 -0.11 5.03
C LEU A 68 13.59 -0.71 6.04
N ARG A 69 14.08 -1.93 5.76
CA ARG A 69 15.12 -2.58 6.57
C ARG A 69 16.44 -1.84 6.54
N GLN A 70 16.88 -1.37 5.37
CA GLN A 70 18.14 -0.63 5.25
C GLN A 70 18.13 0.68 6.05
N ILE A 71 16.98 1.35 6.12
CA ILE A 71 16.80 2.57 6.92
C ILE A 71 16.77 2.25 8.42
N GLY A 72 16.39 1.02 8.79
CA GLY A 72 16.28 0.58 10.19
C GLY A 72 14.90 0.84 10.79
N PHE A 73 13.86 0.93 9.96
CA PHE A 73 12.49 1.00 10.44
C PHE A 73 12.02 -0.35 10.98
N ASN A 74 11.19 -0.30 12.03
CA ASN A 74 10.61 -1.47 12.68
C ASN A 74 9.09 -1.59 12.47
N ALA A 75 8.48 -0.63 11.77
CA ALA A 75 7.08 -0.70 11.38
C ALA A 75 6.84 -0.13 9.98
N TYR A 76 5.79 -0.61 9.33
CA TYR A 76 5.32 -0.09 8.06
C TYR A 76 3.82 0.06 8.08
N ARG A 77 3.35 1.29 7.91
CA ARG A 77 1.93 1.57 7.73
C ARG A 77 1.58 1.55 6.25
N PHE A 78 0.65 0.70 5.86
CA PHE A 78 0.12 0.64 4.50
C PHE A 78 -1.40 0.52 4.53
N SER A 79 -2.06 0.74 3.39
CA SER A 79 -3.49 0.45 3.25
C SER A 79 -3.74 -0.76 2.38
N ILE A 80 -4.88 -1.40 2.62
CA ILE A 80 -5.43 -2.43 1.73
C ILE A 80 -6.37 -1.73 0.75
N SER A 81 -6.22 -1.99 -0.54
CA SER A 81 -7.14 -1.52 -1.57
C SER A 81 -8.42 -2.34 -1.51
N TRP A 82 -9.53 -1.75 -1.06
CA TRP A 82 -10.83 -2.44 -1.00
C TRP A 82 -11.17 -3.14 -2.32
N PRO A 83 -11.08 -2.51 -3.50
CA PRO A 83 -11.47 -3.15 -4.75
C PRO A 83 -10.51 -4.28 -5.19
N ARG A 84 -9.36 -4.47 -4.53
CA ARG A 84 -8.60 -5.73 -4.68
C ARG A 84 -9.25 -6.87 -3.92
N ILE A 85 -9.86 -6.61 -2.77
CA ILE A 85 -10.47 -7.63 -1.90
C ILE A 85 -11.91 -7.94 -2.31
N ILE A 86 -12.72 -6.91 -2.56
CA ILE A 86 -14.11 -7.04 -2.99
C ILE A 86 -14.31 -6.10 -4.19
N PRO A 87 -14.08 -6.58 -5.43
CA PRO A 87 -14.04 -5.73 -6.63
C PRO A 87 -15.30 -4.91 -6.89
N ASP A 88 -16.46 -5.48 -6.61
CA ASP A 88 -17.76 -4.83 -6.80
C ASP A 88 -18.21 -4.03 -5.56
N GLY A 89 -17.33 -3.84 -4.57
CA GLY A 89 -17.59 -3.15 -3.30
C GLY A 89 -18.36 -3.99 -2.28
N ALA A 90 -19.30 -4.83 -2.73
CA ALA A 90 -19.98 -5.83 -1.92
C ALA A 90 -20.17 -7.12 -2.73
N GLY A 91 -19.85 -8.27 -2.14
CA GLY A 91 -20.01 -9.55 -2.82
C GLY A 91 -18.88 -10.53 -2.49
N PRO A 92 -18.55 -11.45 -3.42
CA PRO A 92 -17.51 -12.44 -3.19
C PRO A 92 -16.15 -11.78 -3.03
N VAL A 93 -15.30 -12.44 -2.25
CA VAL A 93 -13.91 -12.06 -2.08
C VAL A 93 -13.11 -12.46 -3.31
N ASN A 94 -12.21 -11.59 -3.72
CA ASN A 94 -11.18 -11.90 -4.70
C ASN A 94 -9.94 -12.47 -4.00
N GLU A 95 -9.80 -13.79 -4.05
CA GLU A 95 -8.72 -14.53 -3.40
C GLU A 95 -7.32 -14.09 -3.86
N ALA A 96 -7.15 -13.67 -5.12
CA ALA A 96 -5.85 -13.21 -5.61
C ALA A 96 -5.43 -11.89 -4.95
N GLY A 97 -6.39 -10.98 -4.72
CA GLY A 97 -6.17 -9.75 -3.97
C GLY A 97 -5.81 -9.99 -2.51
N LEU A 98 -6.51 -10.92 -1.84
CA LEU A 98 -6.13 -11.35 -0.49
C LEU A 98 -4.72 -11.94 -0.45
N ALA A 99 -4.40 -12.82 -1.40
CA ALA A 99 -3.10 -13.49 -1.46
C ALA A 99 -1.93 -12.50 -1.66
N TYR A 100 -2.14 -11.36 -2.32
CA TYR A 100 -1.13 -10.30 -2.39
C TYR A 100 -0.81 -9.72 -1.01
N TYR A 101 -1.83 -9.31 -0.24
CA TYR A 101 -1.62 -8.74 1.08
C TYR A 101 -1.11 -9.76 2.11
N ASP A 102 -1.51 -11.02 1.97
CA ASP A 102 -0.97 -12.15 2.75
C ASP A 102 0.55 -12.25 2.58
N ARG A 103 1.03 -12.30 1.32
CA ARG A 103 2.48 -12.31 1.02
C ARG A 103 3.20 -11.05 1.47
N LEU A 104 2.56 -9.89 1.38
CA LEU A 104 3.14 -8.62 1.86
C LEU A 104 3.32 -8.65 3.39
N VAL A 105 2.30 -9.09 4.12
CA VAL A 105 2.34 -9.20 5.59
C VAL A 105 3.39 -10.22 6.02
N ASP A 106 3.43 -11.40 5.40
CA ASP A 106 4.44 -12.41 5.69
C ASP A 106 5.85 -11.86 5.46
N ALA A 107 6.10 -11.21 4.32
CA ALA A 107 7.40 -10.63 4.00
C ALA A 107 7.82 -9.51 4.98
N LEU A 108 6.88 -8.71 5.47
CA LEU A 108 7.14 -7.69 6.49
C LEU A 108 7.52 -8.34 7.84
N LEU A 109 6.77 -9.35 8.27
CA LEU A 109 7.04 -10.07 9.51
C LEU A 109 8.37 -10.82 9.47
N GLU A 110 8.69 -11.46 8.35
CA GLU A 110 10.00 -12.10 8.11
C GLU A 110 11.15 -11.08 8.14
N ALA A 111 10.89 -9.84 7.72
CA ALA A 111 11.83 -8.73 7.80
C ALA A 111 11.91 -8.10 9.21
N GLY A 112 11.09 -8.53 10.17
CA GLY A 112 11.01 -7.94 11.51
C GLY A 112 10.38 -6.54 11.52
N ILE A 113 9.51 -6.25 10.55
CA ILE A 113 8.79 -4.99 10.41
C ILE A 113 7.31 -5.23 10.79
N GLU A 114 6.81 -4.48 11.77
CA GLU A 114 5.43 -4.58 12.23
C GLU A 114 4.45 -3.94 11.21
N PRO A 115 3.45 -4.69 10.72
CA PRO A 115 2.46 -4.16 9.77
C PRO A 115 1.39 -3.32 10.49
N PHE A 116 1.27 -2.04 10.10
CA PHE A 116 0.21 -1.14 10.56
C PHE A 116 -0.84 -0.95 9.46
N VAL A 117 -1.90 -1.74 9.50
CA VAL A 117 -2.88 -1.80 8.40
C VAL A 117 -3.93 -0.70 8.50
N THR A 118 -4.09 0.06 7.42
CA THR A 118 -5.21 0.98 7.20
C THR A 118 -6.24 0.31 6.31
N LEU A 119 -7.45 0.07 6.83
CA LEU A 119 -8.51 -0.61 6.06
C LEU A 119 -9.10 0.24 4.93
N TYR A 120 -9.18 1.55 5.12
CA TYR A 120 -9.71 2.47 4.13
C TYR A 120 -8.83 3.71 4.02
N HIS A 121 -8.24 3.90 2.84
CA HIS A 121 -7.42 5.07 2.53
C HIS A 121 -7.85 5.71 1.20
N TRP A 122 -9.18 5.86 1.06
CA TRP A 122 -9.89 6.53 -0.03
C TRP A 122 -10.12 5.73 -1.31
N ASP A 123 -9.55 4.53 -1.42
CA ASP A 123 -9.80 3.57 -2.51
C ASP A 123 -10.64 2.37 -2.07
#